data_AF-A0A9N7VR57-F1
#
_entry.id   AF-A0A9N7VR57-F1
#
_cell.length_a   1.000
_cell.length_b   1.000
_cell.length_c   1.000
_cell.angle_alpha   90.00
_cell.angle_beta   90.00
_cell.angle_gamma   90.00
#
_symmetry.space_group_name_H-M   'P 1'
#
loop_
_entity.id
_entity.type
_entity.pdbx_description
1 polymer ?
#
loop_
_entity_poly.entity_id
_entity_poly.type
_entity_poly.pdbx_seq_one_letter_code
_entity_poly.pdbx_strand_id
1 'polypeptide(L)'
;MVCGGFSCSKNALCSLNVVYMLVGLLLIGVAAWGKGFGLVSSIHIIGGVIAVGFFLLLIAIVGLIGAIHHHQVMLFFYMVVLFIVFLFQFGVSCSCLAMNRGQQEALLNSTWGMLDNKTKTDLESQLNCCGLLNGTSSRAQFELDVQNCRL
;
A
#
# COMPACT_ATOMS: atom_id res chain seq x y z
N MET A 1 22.77 -15.76 -32.98
CA MET A 1 23.10 -16.10 -31.57
C MET A 1 21.81 -16.05 -30.76
N VAL A 2 21.01 -17.13 -30.79
CA VAL A 2 19.74 -17.24 -30.06
C VAL A 2 19.67 -18.67 -29.53
N CYS A 3 20.30 -18.94 -28.39
CA CYS A 3 20.31 -20.24 -27.71
C CYS A 3 20.29 -20.07 -26.17
N GLY A 4 19.54 -19.08 -25.66
CA GLY A 4 19.50 -18.74 -24.23
C GLY A 4 18.12 -18.47 -23.62
N GLY A 5 17.03 -18.77 -24.34
CA GLY A 5 15.68 -18.24 -24.02
C GLY A 5 14.97 -18.82 -22.78
N PHE A 6 15.28 -20.07 -22.38
CA PHE A 6 14.54 -20.71 -21.27
C PHE A 6 15.29 -20.65 -19.93
N SER A 7 16.60 -20.91 -19.90
CA SER A 7 17.39 -20.88 -18.64
C SER A 7 17.61 -19.47 -18.09
N CYS A 8 17.82 -18.47 -18.96
CA CYS A 8 18.00 -17.08 -18.52
C CYS A 8 16.71 -16.52 -17.91
N SER A 9 15.57 -16.74 -18.60
CA SER A 9 14.24 -16.37 -18.11
C SER A 9 13.89 -17.08 -16.81
N LYS A 10 14.26 -18.36 -16.65
CA LYS A 10 14.08 -19.11 -15.41
C LYS A 10 14.87 -18.52 -14.25
N ASN A 11 16.16 -18.24 -14.45
CA ASN A 11 16.99 -17.65 -13.40
C ASN A 11 16.51 -16.25 -13.02
N ALA A 12 16.11 -15.44 -14.00
CA ALA A 12 15.55 -14.11 -13.75
C ALA A 12 14.23 -14.19 -12.94
N LEU A 13 13.33 -15.09 -13.31
CA LEU A 13 12.06 -15.29 -12.59
C LEU A 13 12.30 -15.79 -11.16
N CYS A 14 13.27 -16.69 -10.98
CA CYS A 14 13.67 -17.19 -9.68
C CYS A 14 14.23 -16.05 -8.80
N SER A 15 15.19 -15.26 -9.33
CA SER A 15 15.74 -14.11 -8.61
C SER A 15 14.69 -13.07 -8.26
N LEU A 16 13.74 -12.81 -9.16
CA LEU A 16 12.68 -11.83 -8.96
C LEU A 16 11.73 -12.25 -7.85
N ASN A 17 11.34 -13.53 -7.78
CA ASN A 17 10.52 -14.02 -6.67
C ASN A 17 11.28 -14.03 -5.33
N VAL A 18 12.60 -14.31 -5.32
CA VAL A 18 13.41 -14.16 -4.10
C VAL A 18 13.44 -12.72 -3.61
N VAL A 19 13.61 -11.75 -4.51
CA VAL A 19 13.53 -10.33 -4.16
C VAL A 19 12.14 -9.98 -3.60
N TYR A 20 11.06 -10.47 -4.21
CA TYR A 20 9.72 -10.24 -3.67
C TYR A 20 9.48 -10.87 -2.31
N MET A 21 10.07 -12.03 -2.00
CA MET A 21 10.03 -12.59 -0.65
C MET A 21 10.71 -11.65 0.36
N LEU A 22 11.89 -11.12 0.02
CA LEU A 22 12.60 -10.18 0.89
C LEU A 22 11.79 -8.89 1.11
N VAL A 23 11.19 -8.34 0.05
CA VAL A 23 10.31 -7.17 0.15
C VAL A 23 9.10 -7.46 1.03
N GLY A 24 8.44 -8.62 0.87
CA GLY A 24 7.32 -9.02 1.72
C GLY A 24 7.69 -9.12 3.20
N LEU A 25 8.83 -9.76 3.51
CA LEU A 25 9.35 -9.84 4.88
C LEU A 25 9.70 -8.47 5.46
N LEU A 26 10.30 -7.59 4.66
CA LEU A 26 10.61 -6.21 5.06
C LEU A 26 9.34 -5.40 5.36
N LEU A 27 8.31 -5.48 4.51
CA LEU A 27 7.03 -4.79 4.73
C LEU A 27 6.37 -5.24 6.04
N ILE A 28 6.35 -6.55 6.31
CA ILE A 28 5.81 -7.09 7.55
C ILE A 28 6.66 -6.64 8.75
N GLY A 29 8.00 -6.73 8.64
CA GLY A 29 8.94 -6.39 9.70
C GLY A 29 8.85 -4.91 10.10
N VAL A 30 8.87 -3.99 9.12
CA VAL A 30 8.77 -2.55 9.38
C VAL A 30 7.41 -2.19 9.94
N ALA A 31 6.32 -2.78 9.44
CA ALA A 31 4.98 -2.54 9.96
C ALA A 31 4.79 -3.05 11.40
N ALA A 32 5.34 -4.23 11.71
CA ALA A 32 5.33 -4.79 13.07
C ALA A 32 6.17 -3.95 14.03
N TRP A 33 7.35 -3.51 13.59
CA TRP A 33 8.23 -2.63 14.37
C TRP A 33 7.58 -1.27 14.63
N GLY A 34 6.99 -0.64 13.61
CA GLY A 34 6.28 0.64 13.75
C GLY A 34 5.09 0.58 14.71
N LYS A 35 4.36 -0.54 14.74
CA LYS A 35 3.30 -0.79 15.73
C LYS A 35 3.85 -0.86 17.16
N GLY A 36 5.02 -1.46 17.37
CA GLY A 36 5.64 -1.63 18.68
C GLY A 36 6.11 -0.33 19.34
N PHE A 37 6.47 0.68 18.53
CA PHE A 37 6.90 1.99 19.01
C PHE A 37 5.76 3.01 19.16
N GLY A 38 4.53 2.65 18.78
CA GLY A 38 3.38 3.57 18.87
C GLY A 38 3.49 4.80 17.96
N LEU A 39 4.39 4.79 16.95
CA LEU A 39 4.67 5.91 16.05
C LEU A 39 3.61 6.10 14.95
N VAL A 40 2.68 5.15 14.77
CA VAL A 40 1.60 5.24 13.77
C VAL A 40 0.25 5.02 14.45
N SER A 41 -0.55 6.09 14.48
CA SER A 41 -1.82 6.17 15.20
C SER A 41 -3.00 5.43 14.53
N SER A 42 -2.86 4.94 13.29
CA SER A 42 -3.95 4.25 12.57
C SER A 42 -3.71 2.75 12.35
N ILE A 43 -4.42 1.93 13.12
CA ILE A 43 -4.47 0.45 13.00
C ILE A 43 -4.81 0.00 11.57
N HIS A 44 -5.66 0.75 10.87
CA HIS A 44 -6.10 0.43 9.51
C HIS A 44 -4.98 0.53 8.48
N ILE A 45 -4.13 1.56 8.55
CA ILE A 45 -3.04 1.76 7.59
C ILE A 45 -1.98 0.67 7.78
N ILE A 46 -1.60 0.39 9.03
CA ILE A 46 -0.67 -0.68 9.38
C ILE A 46 -1.22 -2.05 8.93
N GLY A 47 -2.50 -2.31 9.19
CA GLY A 47 -3.16 -3.55 8.77
C GLY A 47 -3.10 -3.77 7.26
N GLY A 48 -3.29 -2.70 6.47
CA GLY A 48 -3.14 -2.74 5.02
C GLY A 48 -1.72 -3.13 4.58
N VAL A 49 -0.68 -2.48 5.13
CA VAL A 49 0.72 -2.79 4.79
C VAL A 49 1.09 -4.24 5.13
N ILE A 50 0.66 -4.74 6.30
CA ILE A 50 0.89 -6.13 6.71
C ILE A 50 0.18 -7.11 5.78
N ALA A 51 -1.09 -6.85 5.44
CA ALA A 51 -1.87 -7.70 4.54
C ALA A 51 -1.24 -7.79 3.14
N VAL A 52 -0.79 -6.64 2.60
CA VAL A 52 -0.07 -6.59 1.32
C VAL A 52 1.25 -7.36 1.41
N GLY A 53 2.02 -7.19 2.48
CA GLY A 53 3.27 -7.92 2.69
C GLY A 53 3.07 -9.44 2.74
N PHE A 54 2.04 -9.90 3.44
CA PHE A 54 1.71 -11.33 3.52
C PHE A 54 1.25 -11.89 2.17
N PHE A 55 0.38 -11.17 1.45
CA PHE A 55 -0.07 -11.56 0.11
C PHE A 55 1.07 -11.65 -0.90
N LEU A 56 1.99 -10.68 -0.89
CA LEU A 56 3.20 -10.70 -1.73
C LEU A 56 4.08 -11.91 -1.42
N LEU A 57 4.26 -12.25 -0.14
CA LEU A 57 5.05 -13.39 0.29
C LEU A 57 4.46 -14.70 -0.23
N LEU A 58 3.13 -14.88 -0.17
CA LEU A 58 2.46 -16.07 -0.72
C LEU A 58 2.66 -16.19 -2.24
N ILE A 59 2.46 -15.11 -2.99
CA ILE A 59 2.66 -15.11 -4.45
C ILE A 59 4.12 -15.42 -4.78
N ALA A 60 5.07 -14.84 -4.05
CA ALA A 60 6.49 -15.06 -4.27
C ALA A 60 6.90 -16.51 -4.01
N ILE A 61 6.36 -17.16 -2.96
CA ILE A 61 6.58 -18.59 -2.70
C ILE A 61 6.02 -19.43 -3.85
N VAL A 62 4.78 -19.21 -4.27
CA VAL A 62 4.16 -19.96 -5.38
C VAL A 62 4.95 -19.78 -6.68
N GLY A 63 5.38 -18.55 -6.97
CA GLY A 63 6.20 -18.23 -8.14
C GLY A 63 7.58 -18.91 -8.10
N LEU A 64 8.22 -18.92 -6.93
CA LEU A 64 9.51 -19.58 -6.73
C LEU A 64 9.42 -21.10 -6.90
N ILE A 65 8.44 -21.75 -6.25
CA ILE A 65 8.22 -23.19 -6.38
C ILE A 65 7.87 -23.54 -7.83
N GLY A 66 7.01 -22.75 -8.48
CA GLY A 66 6.67 -22.92 -9.89
C GLY A 66 7.88 -22.85 -10.82
N ALA A 67 8.80 -21.91 -10.57
CA ALA A 67 10.03 -21.75 -11.33
C ALA A 67 11.04 -22.90 -11.11
N ILE A 68 11.12 -23.46 -9.89
CA ILE A 68 12.04 -24.56 -9.55
C ILE A 68 11.53 -25.90 -10.07
N HIS A 69 10.27 -26.25 -9.76
CA HIS A 69 9.69 -27.58 -10.02
C HIS A 69 9.21 -27.79 -11.47
N HIS A 70 9.31 -26.79 -12.35
CA HIS A 70 8.82 -26.86 -13.73
C HIS A 70 7.35 -27.30 -13.86
N HIS A 71 6.53 -27.08 -12.82
CA HIS A 71 5.12 -27.44 -12.84
C HIS A 71 4.34 -26.40 -13.64
N GLN A 72 4.14 -26.64 -14.94
CA GLN A 72 3.50 -25.71 -15.88
C GLN A 72 2.13 -25.21 -15.38
N VAL A 73 1.35 -26.06 -14.70
CA VAL A 73 0.04 -25.67 -14.14
C VAL A 73 0.18 -24.67 -12.99
N MET A 74 1.23 -24.75 -12.16
CA MET A 74 1.43 -23.76 -11.08
C MET A 74 1.89 -22.42 -11.65
N LEU A 75 2.73 -22.44 -12.69
CA LEU A 75 3.13 -21.23 -13.40
C LEU A 75 1.94 -20.55 -14.09
N PHE A 76 0.98 -21.32 -14.59
CA PHE A 76 -0.25 -20.78 -15.16
C PHE A 76 -1.08 -20.02 -14.11
N PHE A 77 -1.32 -20.62 -12.94
CA PHE A 77 -1.99 -19.93 -11.84
C PHE A 77 -1.24 -18.66 -11.41
N TYR A 78 0.09 -18.71 -11.33
CA TYR A 78 0.90 -17.54 -11.01
C TYR A 78 0.70 -16.40 -12.01
N MET A 79 0.70 -16.69 -13.32
CA MET A 79 0.45 -15.68 -14.35
C MET A 79 -0.96 -15.09 -14.27
N VAL A 80 -1.97 -15.92 -13.98
CA VAL A 80 -3.35 -15.45 -13.80
C VAL A 80 -3.45 -14.50 -12.60
N VAL A 81 -2.86 -14.84 -11.47
CA VAL A 81 -2.85 -13.98 -10.27
C VAL A 81 -2.12 -12.68 -10.55
N LEU A 82 -0.95 -12.71 -11.18
CA LEU A 82 -0.22 -11.49 -11.56
C LEU A 82 -1.04 -10.61 -12.52
N PHE A 83 -1.76 -11.21 -13.46
CA PHE A 83 -2.63 -10.46 -14.36
C PHE A 83 -3.77 -9.76 -13.62
N ILE A 84 -4.41 -10.44 -12.65
CA ILE A 84 -5.45 -9.82 -11.81
C ILE A 84 -4.86 -8.66 -11.00
N VAL A 85 -3.70 -8.85 -10.37
CA VAL A 85 -3.00 -7.79 -9.63
C VAL A 85 -2.67 -6.61 -10.55
N PHE A 86 -2.22 -6.86 -11.77
CA PHE A 86 -1.98 -5.84 -12.78
C PHE A 86 -3.25 -5.04 -13.10
N LEU A 87 -4.41 -5.70 -13.26
CA LEU A 87 -5.69 -5.00 -13.49
C LEU A 87 -6.06 -4.09 -12.32
N PHE A 88 -5.88 -4.53 -11.07
CA PHE A 88 -6.10 -3.69 -9.90
C PHE A 88 -5.14 -2.50 -9.85
N GLN A 89 -3.84 -2.73 -10.07
CA GLN A 89 -2.83 -1.66 -10.07
C GLN A 89 -3.08 -0.63 -11.16
N PHE A 90 -3.39 -1.10 -12.37
CA PHE A 90 -3.75 -0.26 -13.50
C PHE A 90 -5.02 0.54 -13.19
N GLY A 91 -6.05 -0.11 -12.66
CA GLY A 91 -7.30 0.53 -12.25
C GLY A 91 -7.07 1.64 -11.23
N VAL A 92 -6.36 1.35 -10.13
CA VAL A 92 -6.03 2.35 -9.09
C VAL A 92 -5.21 3.50 -9.68
N SER A 93 -4.24 3.21 -10.55
CA SER A 93 -3.41 4.24 -11.20
C SER A 93 -4.26 5.17 -12.07
N CYS A 94 -5.16 4.62 -12.88
CA CYS A 94 -6.11 5.40 -13.68
C CYS A 94 -7.07 6.19 -12.80
N SER A 95 -7.57 5.62 -11.70
CA SER A 95 -8.45 6.31 -10.75
C SER A 95 -7.74 7.50 -10.09
N CYS A 96 -6.49 7.35 -9.69
CA CYS A 96 -5.70 8.45 -9.14
C CYS A 96 -5.45 9.57 -10.16
N LEU A 97 -5.24 9.24 -11.43
CA LEU A 97 -5.06 10.22 -12.52
C LEU A 97 -6.36 10.93 -12.91
N ALA A 98 -7.50 10.24 -12.84
CA ALA A 98 -8.81 10.79 -13.20
C ALA A 98 -9.47 11.59 -12.06
N MET A 99 -8.98 11.47 -10.83
CA MET A 99 -9.51 12.16 -9.65
C MET A 99 -9.38 13.67 -9.77
N ASN A 100 -10.50 14.39 -9.74
CA ASN A 100 -10.50 15.86 -9.75
C ASN A 100 -10.52 16.44 -8.31
N ARG A 101 -10.21 17.75 -8.15
CA ARG A 101 -10.12 18.42 -6.83
C ARG A 101 -11.36 18.25 -5.96
N GLY A 102 -12.56 18.41 -6.52
CA GLY A 102 -13.80 18.25 -5.75
C GLY A 102 -14.01 16.84 -5.20
N GLN A 103 -13.60 15.80 -5.94
CA GLN A 103 -13.67 14.41 -5.47
C GLN A 103 -12.62 14.14 -4.40
N GLN A 104 -11.41 14.70 -4.57
CA GLN A 104 -10.35 14.63 -3.57
C GLN A 104 -10.78 15.29 -2.25
N GLU A 105 -11.37 16.49 -2.30
CA GLU A 105 -11.88 17.20 -1.12
C GLU A 105 -13.00 16.41 -0.42
N ALA A 106 -13.96 15.86 -1.18
CA ALA A 106 -15.04 15.05 -0.62
C ALA A 106 -14.51 13.79 0.08
N LEU A 107 -13.56 13.08 -0.54
CA LEU A 107 -12.94 11.88 0.02
C LEU A 107 -12.14 12.21 1.29
N LEU A 108 -11.35 13.29 1.26
CA LEU A 108 -10.58 13.75 2.42
C LEU A 108 -11.50 14.18 3.56
N ASN A 109 -12.59 14.91 3.29
CA ASN A 109 -13.52 15.36 4.32
C ASN A 109 -14.23 14.18 5.00
N SER A 110 -14.67 13.19 4.21
CA SER A 110 -15.25 11.96 4.75
C SER A 110 -14.23 11.17 5.58
N THR A 111 -12.99 11.06 5.10
CA THR A 111 -11.92 10.33 5.78
C THR A 111 -11.51 11.03 7.08
N TRP A 112 -11.37 12.36 7.05
CA TRP A 112 -11.00 13.17 8.22
C TRP A 112 -11.99 13.03 9.37
N GLY A 113 -13.28 12.93 9.09
CA GLY A 113 -14.30 12.64 10.11
C GLY A 113 -14.13 11.27 10.79
N MET A 114 -13.51 10.31 10.12
CA MET A 114 -13.28 8.95 10.64
C MET A 114 -11.93 8.81 11.36
N LEU A 115 -11.01 9.78 11.22
CA LEU A 115 -9.71 9.73 11.88
C LEU A 115 -9.83 10.04 13.38
N ASP A 116 -9.06 9.32 14.18
CA ASP A 116 -8.90 9.60 15.60
C ASP A 116 -8.13 10.92 15.81
N ASN A 117 -8.43 11.64 16.89
CA ASN A 117 -7.84 12.95 17.16
C ASN A 117 -6.31 12.90 17.23
N LYS A 118 -5.72 11.81 17.75
CA LYS A 118 -4.26 11.63 17.77
C LYS A 118 -3.69 11.58 16.36
N THR A 119 -4.31 10.82 15.46
CA THR A 119 -3.87 10.72 14.06
C THR A 119 -3.98 12.07 13.34
N LYS A 120 -5.01 12.86 13.64
CA LYS A 120 -5.16 14.22 13.10
C LYS A 120 -4.01 15.11 13.56
N THR A 121 -3.74 15.18 14.87
CA THR A 121 -2.65 15.99 15.42
C THR A 121 -1.28 15.56 14.91
N ASP A 122 -1.04 14.25 14.76
CA ASP A 122 0.20 13.73 14.17
C ASP A 122 0.34 14.18 12.70
N LEU A 123 -0.73 14.10 11.91
CA LEU A 123 -0.72 14.56 10.52
C LEU A 123 -0.48 16.07 10.42
N GLU A 124 -1.15 16.85 11.26
CA GLU A 124 -1.00 18.32 11.36
C GLU A 124 0.44 18.72 11.71
N SER A 125 1.04 18.05 12.69
CA SER A 125 2.44 18.27 13.09
C SER A 125 3.43 17.89 11.98
N GLN A 126 3.27 16.71 11.36
CA GLN A 126 4.17 16.24 10.29
C GLN A 126 4.09 17.10 9.02
N LEU A 127 2.91 17.64 8.71
CA LEU A 127 2.67 18.49 7.54
C LEU A 127 2.79 19.99 7.84
N ASN A 128 3.06 20.39 9.09
CA ASN A 128 3.09 21.78 9.55
C ASN A 128 1.85 22.58 9.14
N CYS A 129 0.67 21.98 9.32
CA CYS A 129 -0.62 22.60 9.01
C CYS A 129 -1.64 22.32 10.13
N CYS A 130 -2.76 23.05 10.15
CA CYS A 130 -3.84 22.83 11.12
C CYS A 130 -5.20 22.89 10.41
N GLY A 131 -6.06 21.91 10.67
CA GLY A 131 -7.38 21.76 10.07
C GLY A 131 -7.35 21.31 8.60
N LEU A 132 -8.38 20.56 8.19
CA LEU A 132 -8.44 19.98 6.84
C LEU A 132 -8.83 20.99 5.74
N LEU A 133 -9.99 21.64 5.87
CA LEU A 133 -10.55 22.56 4.87
C LEU A 133 -11.17 23.78 5.58
N ASN A 134 -10.68 24.98 5.26
CA ASN A 134 -11.26 26.25 5.71
C ASN A 134 -12.43 26.68 4.79
N GLY A 135 -13.46 25.84 4.70
CA GLY A 135 -14.68 26.10 3.95
C GLY A 135 -15.85 26.48 4.87
N THR A 136 -16.86 27.17 4.35
CA THR A 136 -18.08 27.51 5.10
C THR A 136 -18.81 26.28 5.64
N SER A 137 -18.82 25.17 4.90
CA SER A 137 -19.48 23.91 5.31
C SER A 137 -18.71 23.12 6.37
N SER A 138 -17.40 23.31 6.49
CA SER A 138 -16.52 22.60 7.44
C SER A 138 -16.01 23.51 8.57
N ARG A 139 -16.55 24.73 8.69
CA ARG A 139 -15.98 25.78 9.53
C ARG A 139 -15.91 25.44 11.01
N ALA A 140 -16.97 24.84 11.56
CA ALA A 140 -17.00 24.45 12.97
C ALA A 140 -15.95 23.36 13.29
N GLN A 141 -15.77 22.40 12.39
CA GLN A 141 -14.75 21.35 12.52
C GLN A 141 -13.34 21.95 12.39
N PHE A 142 -13.14 22.83 11.40
CA PHE A 142 -11.88 23.53 11.18
C PHE A 142 -11.45 24.36 12.39
N GLU A 143 -12.36 25.14 12.98
CA GLU A 143 -12.06 25.95 14.17
C GLU A 143 -11.70 25.08 15.37
N LEU A 144 -12.37 23.93 15.54
CA LEU A 144 -12.08 22.98 16.61
C LEU A 144 -10.73 22.26 16.41
N ASP A 145 -10.40 21.88 15.18
CA ASP A 145 -9.11 21.27 14.84
C ASP A 145 -7.96 22.28 15.07
N VAL A 146 -8.13 23.53 14.62
CA VAL A 146 -7.15 24.61 14.82
C VAL A 146 -6.92 24.94 16.30
N GLN A 147 -7.97 24.94 17.13
CA GLN A 147 -7.82 25.17 18.57
C GLN A 147 -7.04 24.06 19.29
N ASN A 148 -7.17 22.82 18.81
CA ASN A 148 -6.48 21.66 19.38
C ASN A 148 -5.08 21.45 18.80
N CYS A 149 -4.78 22.08 17.67
CA CYS A 149 -3.47 22.03 17.02
C CYS A 149 -2.40 22.70 17.89
N ARG A 150 -1.30 21.99 18.15
CA ARG A 150 -0.11 22.51 18.83
C ARG A 150 1.10 22.22 17.94
N LEU A 151 1.50 23.22 17.15
CA LEU A 151 2.72 23.18 16.33
C LEU A 151 3.97 23.29 17.20
#